data_AF-A0AA43HHL5-F1
#
_entry.id   AF-A0AA43HHL5-F1
#
_cell.length_a   1.000
_cell.length_b   1.000
_cell.length_c   1.000
_cell.angle_alpha   90.00
_cell.angle_beta   90.00
_cell.angle_gamma   90.00
#
_symmetry.space_group_name_H-M   'P 1'
#
loop_
_entity.id
_entity.type
_entity.pdbx_description
1 polymer ?
#
loop_
_entity_poly.entity_id
_entity_poly.type
_entity_poly.pdbx_seq_one_letter_code
_entity_poly.pdbx_strand_id
1 'polypeptide(L)'
;MGAYDRGFLFSDLDLRAMIEGQRAQIEREVDELDSNRLLNTSEEDLIRYFVEKYTLEAPVLLHDEMTVDQRETQVDARLHGSRWIRDESRPFYIPGQQIDIEVPFTGDGDLFKARASTFTTSPPRGRIAGQSVILSFEVPHDMNQDIRPALDRQLNEIKQHLGWVSNDVAGYNRGIYALGEASIKRRKQRLLANQGRVAALGIPLKVRPGAPQTYAAPAIRKRVAPVLPKASEAPFAPEPAMSMEHYEHVLTVVQNMTQVMERSPSTFATMGEEALRDHYLVQLNGQFEGQATGETFNAAGKTDILLRIDGKNAFIGECKFWRGAKVYQETIDQLLGYSSWRDTKAAILVFNKNRDTSKVLEEIKVSSEAHENYKRTPNWKHETGCRFIMHHPADANRELTMTVLVFDIPQIEKKIKSRKASIKKSVEK
;
A
#
# COMPACT_ATOMS: atom_id res chain seq x y z
N MET A 1 -5.96 29.53 33.77
CA MET A 1 -4.92 28.51 33.51
C MET A 1 -3.61 29.08 34.06
N GLY A 2 -3.14 28.56 35.19
CA GLY A 2 -2.05 29.18 35.96
C GLY A 2 -0.69 29.05 35.28
N ALA A 3 0.10 30.12 35.32
CA ALA A 3 1.40 30.28 34.64
C ALA A 3 2.58 29.51 35.28
N TYR A 4 2.33 28.39 35.97
CA TYR A 4 3.35 27.64 36.71
C TYR A 4 3.18 26.12 36.63
N ASP A 5 2.82 25.57 35.47
CA ASP A 5 2.91 24.12 35.28
C ASP A 5 4.28 23.76 34.70
N ARG A 6 5.28 23.61 35.58
CA ARG A 6 6.57 22.96 35.23
C ARG A 6 6.34 21.45 35.15
N GLY A 7 5.49 21.04 34.21
CA GLY A 7 5.07 19.66 34.03
C GLY A 7 6.25 18.72 33.75
N PHE A 8 6.07 17.45 34.10
CA PHE A 8 7.01 16.40 33.71
C PHE A 8 6.64 15.89 32.32
N LEU A 9 7.59 15.93 31.39
CA LEU A 9 7.42 15.30 30.08
C LEU A 9 7.44 13.77 30.27
N PHE A 10 6.78 13.06 29.37
CA PHE A 10 6.73 11.59 29.33
C PHE A 10 6.17 10.94 30.60
N SER A 11 5.17 11.58 31.23
CA SER A 11 4.64 11.13 32.52
C SER A 11 3.10 11.04 32.62
N ASP A 12 2.37 11.82 31.82
CA ASP A 12 0.90 11.93 31.95
C ASP A 12 0.15 10.74 31.35
N LEU A 13 0.67 10.17 30.26
CA LEU A 13 0.01 9.11 29.49
C LEU A 13 0.92 7.88 29.40
N ASP A 14 0.31 6.70 29.31
CA ASP A 14 1.04 5.47 29.01
C ASP A 14 1.03 5.22 27.48
N LEU A 15 2.21 5.20 26.86
CA LEU A 15 2.33 5.06 25.40
C LEU A 15 1.74 3.74 24.90
N ARG A 16 1.89 2.66 25.67
CA ARG A 16 1.33 1.35 25.32
C ARG A 16 -0.20 1.41 25.33
N ALA A 17 -0.79 2.01 26.37
CA ALA A 17 -2.24 2.17 26.42
C ALA A 17 -2.77 3.03 25.27
N MET A 18 -2.06 4.10 24.91
CA MET A 18 -2.41 4.94 23.76
C MET A 18 -2.35 4.16 22.44
N ILE A 19 -1.29 3.38 22.21
CA ILE A 19 -1.14 2.52 21.03
C ILE A 19 -2.26 1.48 20.95
N GLU A 20 -2.58 0.80 22.06
CA GLU A 20 -3.69 -0.15 22.09
C GLU A 20 -5.05 0.51 21.85
N GLY A 21 -5.24 1.74 22.34
CA GLY A 21 -6.41 2.56 22.03
C GLY A 21 -6.56 2.85 20.53
N GLN A 22 -5.45 3.19 19.85
CA GLN A 22 -5.44 3.40 18.40
C GLN A 22 -5.76 2.11 17.63
N ARG A 23 -5.20 0.97 18.05
CA ARG A 23 -5.51 -0.34 17.47
C ARG A 23 -7.00 -0.67 17.57
N ALA A 24 -7.57 -0.50 18.76
CA ALA A 24 -9.00 -0.71 18.98
C ALA A 24 -9.88 0.28 18.21
N GLN A 25 -9.37 1.49 17.91
CA GLN A 25 -10.08 2.47 17.10
C GLN A 25 -10.11 2.05 15.61
N ILE A 26 -9.02 1.52 15.07
CA ILE A 26 -8.98 0.96 13.70
C ILE A 26 -10.03 -0.15 13.56
N GLU A 27 -10.05 -1.11 14.49
CA GLU A 27 -11.00 -2.22 14.43
C GLU A 27 -12.46 -1.74 14.50
N ARG A 28 -12.76 -0.78 15.38
CA ARG A 28 -14.10 -0.18 15.49
C ARG A 28 -14.50 0.56 14.22
N GLU A 29 -13.62 1.38 13.66
CA GLU A 29 -13.91 2.12 12.43
C GLU A 29 -14.13 1.17 11.23
N VAL A 30 -13.37 0.07 11.13
CA VAL A 30 -13.61 -0.99 10.14
C VAL A 30 -14.98 -1.65 10.34
N ASP A 31 -15.42 -1.85 11.58
CA ASP A 31 -16.72 -2.44 11.89
C ASP A 31 -17.90 -1.49 11.60
N GLU A 32 -17.70 -0.18 11.77
CA GLU A 32 -18.69 0.87 11.54
C GLU A 32 -18.82 1.28 10.06
N LEU A 33 -17.82 0.97 9.22
CA LEU A 33 -17.88 1.22 7.79
C LEU A 33 -19.13 0.57 7.16
N ASP A 34 -19.78 1.32 6.27
CA ASP A 34 -20.93 0.82 5.52
C ASP A 34 -20.59 -0.48 4.79
N SER A 35 -21.50 -1.44 4.86
CA SER A 35 -21.27 -2.80 4.36
C SER A 35 -21.11 -2.82 2.84
N ASN A 36 -21.87 -2.01 2.10
CA ASN A 36 -21.77 -1.94 0.64
C ASN A 36 -20.45 -1.28 0.23
N ARG A 37 -20.10 -0.18 0.90
CA ARG A 37 -18.83 0.51 0.70
C ARG A 37 -17.63 -0.39 0.94
N LEU A 38 -17.61 -1.11 2.07
CA LEU A 38 -16.50 -2.01 2.39
C LEU A 38 -16.32 -3.08 1.32
N LEU A 39 -17.42 -3.71 0.85
CA LEU A 39 -17.36 -4.77 -0.16
C LEU A 39 -16.96 -4.25 -1.56
N ASN A 40 -17.36 -3.02 -1.91
CA ASN A 40 -17.09 -2.40 -3.21
C ASN A 40 -15.77 -1.62 -3.30
N THR A 41 -15.01 -1.52 -2.20
CA THR A 41 -13.70 -0.87 -2.19
C THR A 41 -12.58 -1.90 -2.12
N SER A 42 -11.48 -1.64 -2.85
CA SER A 42 -10.25 -2.43 -2.77
C SER A 42 -9.76 -2.52 -1.33
N GLU A 43 -9.34 -3.73 -0.91
CA GLU A 43 -8.75 -3.94 0.42
C GLU A 43 -7.50 -3.08 0.60
N GLU A 44 -6.65 -3.01 -0.42
CA GLU A 44 -5.39 -2.26 -0.36
C GLU A 44 -5.62 -0.76 -0.21
N ASP A 45 -6.61 -0.20 -0.92
CA ASP A 45 -6.95 1.22 -0.83
C ASP A 45 -7.50 1.58 0.57
N LEU A 46 -8.27 0.67 1.18
CA LEU A 46 -8.72 0.82 2.56
C LEU A 46 -7.58 0.69 3.57
N ILE A 47 -6.68 -0.29 3.39
CA ILE A 47 -5.52 -0.47 4.27
C ILE A 47 -4.65 0.79 4.22
N ARG A 48 -4.36 1.31 3.02
CA ARG A 48 -3.59 2.56 2.86
C ARG A 48 -4.23 3.73 3.60
N TYR A 49 -5.55 3.88 3.49
CA TYR A 49 -6.30 4.90 4.24
C TYR A 49 -6.08 4.77 5.76
N PHE A 50 -6.21 3.56 6.31
CA PHE A 50 -6.02 3.34 7.75
C PHE A 50 -4.56 3.52 8.18
N VAL A 51 -3.61 3.08 7.37
CA VAL A 51 -2.18 3.29 7.63
C VAL A 51 -1.86 4.78 7.66
N GLU A 52 -2.26 5.54 6.66
CA GLU A 52 -2.02 6.98 6.59
C GLU A 52 -2.68 7.74 7.76
N LYS A 53 -3.90 7.34 8.12
CA LYS A 53 -4.66 8.00 9.20
C LYS A 53 -4.11 7.73 10.60
N TYR A 54 -3.63 6.52 10.85
CA TYR A 54 -3.25 6.05 12.19
C TYR A 54 -1.74 5.94 12.40
N THR A 55 -0.92 6.25 11.39
CA THR A 55 0.54 6.36 11.57
C THR A 55 0.85 7.48 12.56
N LEU A 56 1.67 7.17 13.56
CA LEU A 56 2.16 8.14 14.53
C LEU A 56 3.53 8.66 14.11
N GLU A 57 3.73 9.97 14.21
CA GLU A 57 5.00 10.63 13.90
C GLU A 57 5.74 10.98 15.20
N ALA A 58 6.79 10.23 15.52
CA ALA A 58 7.60 10.48 16.71
C ALA A 58 8.25 11.88 16.65
N PRO A 59 8.24 12.67 17.75
CA PRO A 59 8.71 14.04 17.66
C PRO A 59 10.22 14.15 17.49
N VAL A 60 10.64 15.13 16.69
CA VAL A 60 12.07 15.43 16.49
C VAL A 60 12.33 16.89 16.83
N LEU A 61 13.24 17.13 17.78
CA LEU A 61 13.61 18.49 18.20
C LEU A 61 14.48 19.18 17.13
N LEU A 62 14.14 20.43 16.80
CA LEU A 62 14.89 21.31 15.92
C LEU A 62 15.83 22.18 16.76
N HIS A 63 16.94 21.59 17.20
CA HIS A 63 17.88 22.27 18.09
C HIS A 63 18.51 23.54 17.49
N ASP A 64 18.67 23.62 16.18
CA ASP A 64 19.27 24.79 15.52
C ASP A 64 18.32 26.00 15.47
N GLU A 65 17.04 25.80 15.75
CA GLU A 65 15.99 26.82 15.70
C GLU A 65 15.51 27.26 17.10
N MET A 66 16.31 26.99 18.13
CA MET A 66 15.97 27.37 19.50
C MET A 66 15.93 28.90 19.66
N THR A 67 14.90 29.38 20.37
CA THR A 67 14.77 30.80 20.74
C THR A 67 14.72 30.93 22.26
N VAL A 68 15.02 32.14 22.76
CA VAL A 68 15.08 32.42 24.19
C VAL A 68 14.28 33.67 24.48
N ASP A 69 13.40 33.57 25.47
CA ASP A 69 12.72 34.71 26.09
C ASP A 69 13.18 34.85 27.55
N GLN A 70 13.16 36.08 28.07
CA GLN A 70 13.61 36.36 29.43
C GLN A 70 12.72 37.40 30.12
N ARG A 71 12.49 37.20 31.41
CA ARG A 71 11.73 38.14 32.26
C ARG A 71 12.24 38.18 33.68
N GLU A 72 12.08 39.31 34.34
CA GLU A 72 12.33 39.41 35.78
C GLU A 72 11.24 38.65 36.56
N THR A 73 11.63 37.93 37.61
CA THR A 73 10.72 37.14 38.45
C THR A 73 11.22 37.09 39.90
N GLN A 74 10.37 36.56 40.78
CA GLN A 74 10.76 36.21 42.14
C GLN A 74 11.18 34.74 42.19
N VAL A 75 12.44 34.48 42.54
CA VAL A 75 13.05 33.15 42.59
C VAL A 75 13.13 32.68 44.04
N ASP A 76 12.76 31.43 44.32
CA ASP A 76 12.89 30.85 45.66
C ASP A 76 14.34 30.43 45.92
N ALA A 77 15.03 31.20 46.74
CA ALA A 77 16.45 31.07 47.01
C ALA A 77 16.83 29.75 47.70
N ARG A 78 15.86 29.03 48.30
CA ARG A 78 16.08 27.70 48.92
C ARG A 78 16.55 26.63 47.94
N LEU A 79 16.20 26.77 46.66
CA LEU A 79 16.54 25.80 45.62
C LEU A 79 17.97 25.97 45.09
N HIS A 80 18.72 26.95 45.62
CA HIS A 80 20.08 27.28 45.18
C HIS A 80 21.05 27.11 46.35
N GLY A 81 21.82 26.02 46.33
CA GLY A 81 22.59 25.46 47.46
C GLY A 81 23.81 26.27 47.96
N SER A 82 23.76 27.60 47.91
CA SER A 82 24.88 28.48 48.28
C SER A 82 24.51 29.52 49.35
N ARG A 83 23.34 29.39 49.97
CA ARG A 83 22.80 30.39 50.92
C ARG A 83 22.48 29.76 52.27
N TRP A 84 22.87 30.44 53.34
CA TRP A 84 22.43 30.08 54.68
C TRP A 84 21.02 30.65 54.93
N ILE A 85 20.01 29.78 54.93
CA ILE A 85 18.61 30.15 55.17
C ILE A 85 18.21 29.56 56.53
N ARG A 86 17.87 30.43 57.49
CA ARG A 86 17.58 30.03 58.88
C ARG A 86 16.29 29.20 59.02
N ASP A 87 15.33 29.41 58.12
CA ASP A 87 14.04 28.73 58.11
C ASP A 87 13.68 28.32 56.68
N GLU A 88 13.93 27.05 56.35
CA GLU A 88 13.65 26.47 55.03
C GLU A 88 12.20 25.97 54.91
N SER A 89 11.38 26.09 55.96
CA SER A 89 10.00 25.59 55.94
C SER A 89 9.05 26.40 55.04
N ARG A 90 9.45 27.62 54.66
CA ARG A 90 8.69 28.53 53.79
C ARG A 90 9.54 29.10 52.64
N PRO A 91 8.93 29.40 51.48
CA PRO A 91 9.64 30.03 50.36
C PRO A 91 10.38 31.30 50.76
N PHE A 92 11.61 31.46 50.26
CA PHE A 92 12.40 32.69 50.42
C PHE A 92 12.62 33.31 49.06
N TYR A 93 11.71 34.20 48.67
CA TYR A 93 11.73 34.83 47.35
C TYR A 93 12.73 36.00 47.28
N ILE A 94 13.53 36.02 46.22
CA ILE A 94 14.44 37.11 45.87
C ILE A 94 14.27 37.50 44.40
N PRO A 95 14.60 38.74 44.02
CA PRO A 95 14.64 39.13 42.61
C PRO A 95 15.61 38.24 41.82
N GLY A 96 15.18 37.82 40.65
CA GLY A 96 15.97 37.03 39.72
C GLY A 96 15.39 37.07 38.32
N GLN A 97 15.94 36.24 37.46
CA GLN A 97 15.57 36.15 36.06
C GLN A 97 14.98 34.77 35.77
N GLN A 98 13.86 34.74 35.05
CA GLN A 98 13.36 33.55 34.39
C GLN A 98 13.78 33.59 32.93
N ILE A 99 14.39 32.49 32.47
CA ILE A 99 14.85 32.28 31.11
C ILE A 99 14.03 31.11 30.55
N ASP A 100 13.17 31.40 29.57
CA ASP A 100 12.35 30.41 28.88
C ASP A 100 12.99 30.12 27.51
N ILE A 101 13.43 28.87 27.33
CA ILE A 101 14.05 28.40 26.10
C ILE A 101 13.00 27.62 25.32
N GLU A 102 12.66 28.11 24.14
CA GLU A 102 11.71 27.49 23.24
C GLU A 102 12.46 26.66 22.20
N VAL A 103 12.12 25.37 22.13
CA VAL A 103 12.73 24.38 21.24
C VAL A 103 11.65 23.86 20.30
N PRO A 104 11.60 24.31 19.04
CA PRO A 104 10.65 23.81 18.05
C PRO A 104 10.85 22.31 17.79
N PHE A 105 9.81 21.61 17.35
CA PHE A 105 9.89 20.20 16.97
C PHE A 105 8.98 19.85 15.80
N THR A 106 9.23 18.74 15.10
CA THR A 106 8.28 18.16 14.12
C THR A 106 7.60 16.92 14.69
N GLY A 107 6.52 16.44 14.07
CA GLY A 107 5.76 15.26 14.52
C GLY A 107 4.66 15.57 15.55
N ASP A 108 4.25 14.54 16.31
CA ASP A 108 3.05 14.58 17.16
C ASP A 108 3.36 15.01 18.61
N GLY A 109 2.98 16.23 18.96
CA GLY A 109 3.28 16.83 20.27
C GLY A 109 2.71 16.09 21.48
N ASP A 110 1.61 15.33 21.32
CA ASP A 110 1.03 14.54 22.41
C ASP A 110 1.97 13.41 22.88
N LEU A 111 2.92 12.98 22.04
CA LEU A 111 3.92 11.98 22.40
C LEU A 111 4.91 12.47 23.47
N PHE A 112 5.05 13.79 23.66
CA PHE A 112 5.82 14.34 24.78
C PHE A 112 5.15 14.13 26.14
N LYS A 113 3.86 13.75 26.17
CA LYS A 113 3.14 13.39 27.40
C LYS A 113 3.17 11.88 27.64
N ALA A 114 3.48 11.09 26.61
CA ALA A 114 3.41 9.64 26.65
C ALA A 114 4.73 9.02 27.16
N ARG A 115 4.63 8.25 28.24
CA ARG A 115 5.72 7.44 28.78
C ARG A 115 5.91 6.19 27.94
N ALA A 116 7.10 6.03 27.36
CA ALA A 116 7.49 4.83 26.61
C ALA A 116 7.60 3.57 27.49
N SER A 117 7.70 2.42 26.84
CA SER A 117 7.93 1.11 27.47
C SER A 117 9.22 1.07 28.29
N THR A 118 10.24 1.79 27.82
CA THR A 118 11.49 2.05 28.52
C THR A 118 11.47 3.48 29.07
N PHE A 119 11.75 3.66 30.37
CA PHE A 119 11.69 4.97 31.01
C PHE A 119 12.65 5.06 32.20
N THR A 120 12.92 6.29 32.65
CA THR A 120 13.62 6.59 33.91
C THR A 120 12.62 7.05 34.97
N THR A 121 12.99 6.92 36.25
CA THR A 121 12.18 7.40 37.39
C THR A 121 12.23 8.92 37.58
N SER A 122 13.10 9.61 36.86
CA SER A 122 13.25 11.07 36.91
C SER A 122 13.05 11.64 35.50
N PRO A 123 11.81 11.75 35.02
CA PRO A 123 11.54 12.28 33.69
C PRO A 123 11.96 13.76 33.58
N PRO A 124 12.36 14.21 32.37
CA PRO A 124 12.72 15.59 32.14
C PRO A 124 11.52 16.50 32.32
N ARG A 125 11.77 17.74 32.75
CA ARG A 125 10.73 18.77 32.91
C ARG A 125 10.58 19.60 31.64
N GLY A 126 9.38 20.10 31.40
CA GLY A 126 9.11 20.99 30.29
C GLY A 126 7.62 21.10 30.02
N ARG A 127 7.23 22.10 29.23
CA ARG A 127 5.84 22.25 28.78
C ARG A 127 5.77 22.29 27.26
N ILE A 128 4.70 21.73 26.71
CA ILE A 128 4.42 21.79 25.28
C ILE A 128 3.53 23.00 25.00
N ALA A 129 3.98 23.89 24.13
CA ALA A 129 3.21 25.03 23.66
C ALA A 129 3.18 25.01 22.13
N GLY A 130 2.03 24.66 21.56
CA GLY A 130 1.91 24.48 20.12
C GLY A 130 2.84 23.38 19.62
N GLN A 131 3.83 23.77 18.80
CA GLN A 131 4.80 22.88 18.15
C GLN A 131 6.22 23.09 18.73
N SER A 132 6.30 23.58 19.97
CA SER A 132 7.56 23.82 20.68
C SER A 132 7.55 23.27 22.10
N VAL A 133 8.71 22.80 22.56
CA VAL A 133 8.97 22.46 23.96
C VAL A 133 9.58 23.68 24.64
N ILE A 134 9.02 24.10 25.78
CA ILE A 134 9.53 25.23 26.55
C ILE A 134 10.20 24.71 27.82
N LEU A 135 11.47 25.07 27.97
CA LEU A 135 12.33 24.74 29.11
C LEU A 135 12.59 26.03 29.91
N SER A 136 12.14 26.05 31.16
CA SER A 136 12.23 27.24 32.02
C SER A 136 13.31 27.09 33.08
N PHE A 137 14.22 28.05 33.13
CA PHE A 137 15.29 28.16 34.13
C PHE A 137 15.10 29.43 34.96
N GLU A 138 15.37 29.34 36.26
CA GLU A 138 15.34 30.49 37.17
C GLU A 138 16.73 30.72 37.75
N VAL A 139 17.22 31.96 37.64
CA VAL A 139 18.55 32.36 38.09
C VAL A 139 18.41 33.56 39.03
N PRO A 140 18.83 33.47 40.30
CA PRO A 140 18.88 34.61 41.20
C PRO A 140 19.76 35.76 40.67
N HIS A 141 19.36 37.02 40.90
CA HIS A 141 20.07 38.19 40.34
C HIS A 141 21.53 38.31 40.80
N ASP A 142 21.83 37.83 42.00
CA ASP A 142 23.14 37.84 42.66
C ASP A 142 23.98 36.58 42.37
N MET A 143 23.53 35.70 41.47
CA MET A 143 24.29 34.53 41.01
C MET A 143 24.66 34.64 39.53
N ASN A 144 25.96 34.62 39.22
CA ASN A 144 26.45 34.41 37.85
C ASN A 144 26.48 32.91 37.55
N GLN A 145 25.33 32.35 37.16
CA GLN A 145 25.20 30.94 36.81
C GLN A 145 25.17 30.75 35.29
N ASP A 146 26.09 29.94 34.75
CA ASP A 146 25.98 29.46 33.37
C ASP A 146 24.89 28.38 33.27
N ILE A 147 23.83 28.69 32.52
CA ILE A 147 22.70 27.77 32.31
C ILE A 147 22.94 26.77 31.18
N ARG A 148 24.00 26.94 30.34
CA ARG A 148 24.22 26.07 29.18
C ARG A 148 24.45 24.60 29.55
N PRO A 149 25.27 24.24 30.55
CA PRO A 149 25.41 22.84 30.95
C PRO A 149 24.12 22.19 31.46
N ALA A 150 23.24 22.97 32.09
CA ALA A 150 21.94 22.49 32.57
C ALA A 150 20.97 22.27 31.40
N LEU A 151 20.93 23.21 30.44
CA LEU A 151 20.18 23.09 29.20
C LEU A 151 20.60 21.85 28.41
N ASP A 152 21.90 21.67 28.16
CA ASP A 152 22.41 20.55 27.36
C ASP A 152 22.06 19.21 27.97
N ARG A 153 22.14 19.10 29.31
CA ARG A 153 21.72 17.91 30.04
C ARG A 153 20.23 17.62 29.83
N GLN A 154 19.38 18.62 30.02
CA GLN A 154 17.94 18.48 29.89
C GLN A 154 17.53 18.15 28.44
N LEU A 155 18.19 18.74 27.44
CA LEU A 155 17.99 18.39 26.03
C LEU A 155 18.41 16.95 25.74
N ASN A 156 19.52 16.49 26.30
CA ASN A 156 19.97 15.10 26.13
C ASN A 156 19.01 14.09 26.78
N GLU A 157 18.47 14.41 27.96
CA GLU A 157 17.43 13.60 28.60
C GLU A 157 16.16 13.54 27.74
N ILE A 158 15.69 14.68 27.22
CA ILE A 158 14.52 14.69 26.32
C ILE A 158 14.80 13.87 25.05
N LYS A 159 15.97 14.04 24.43
CA LYS A 159 16.38 13.24 23.25
C LYS A 159 16.41 11.74 23.55
N GLN A 160 16.89 11.34 24.73
CA GLN A 160 16.90 9.95 25.15
C GLN A 160 15.47 9.39 25.26
N HIS A 161 14.57 10.11 25.94
CA HIS A 161 13.17 9.70 26.06
C HIS A 161 12.46 9.65 24.69
N LEU A 162 12.72 10.62 23.80
CA LEU A 162 12.22 10.61 22.42
C LEU A 162 12.75 9.41 21.63
N GLY A 163 14.00 8.99 21.88
CA GLY A 163 14.55 7.77 21.30
C GLY A 163 13.75 6.52 21.68
N TRP A 164 13.34 6.40 22.95
CA TRP A 164 12.49 5.29 23.40
C TRP A 164 11.09 5.36 22.81
N VAL A 165 10.46 6.53 22.81
CA VAL A 165 9.15 6.75 22.17
C VAL A 165 9.21 6.39 20.68
N SER A 166 10.24 6.83 19.98
CA SER A 166 10.44 6.56 18.56
C SER A 166 10.55 5.06 18.27
N ASN A 167 11.25 4.30 19.11
CA ASN A 167 11.34 2.84 18.97
C ASN A 167 9.98 2.15 19.13
N ASP A 168 9.20 2.53 20.14
CA ASP A 168 7.87 1.98 20.38
C ASP A 168 6.90 2.33 19.23
N VAL A 169 6.90 3.60 18.80
CA VAL A 169 6.11 4.09 17.67
C VAL A 169 6.50 3.39 16.37
N ALA A 170 7.79 3.20 16.09
CA ALA A 170 8.24 2.46 14.92
C ALA A 170 7.78 1.00 14.95
N GLY A 171 7.78 0.38 16.14
CA GLY A 171 7.21 -0.95 16.35
C GLY A 171 5.72 -1.02 16.04
N TYR A 172 4.95 -0.03 16.51
CA TYR A 172 3.54 0.11 16.19
C TYR A 172 3.30 0.31 14.68
N ASN A 173 3.98 1.29 14.07
CA ASN A 173 3.82 1.66 12.65
C ASN A 173 4.09 0.48 11.71
N ARG A 174 5.08 -0.38 12.03
CA ARG A 174 5.32 -1.63 11.27
C ARG A 174 4.15 -2.62 11.32
N GLY A 175 3.34 -2.58 12.37
CA GLY A 175 2.21 -3.49 12.58
C GLY A 175 0.85 -2.99 12.08
N ILE A 176 0.72 -1.68 11.76
CA ILE A 176 -0.58 -1.09 11.37
C ILE A 176 -1.13 -1.74 10.11
N TYR A 177 -0.27 -2.00 9.12
CA TYR A 177 -0.68 -2.64 7.86
C TYR A 177 -1.34 -4.01 8.10
N ALA A 178 -0.65 -4.89 8.82
CA ALA A 178 -1.15 -6.24 9.10
C ALA A 178 -2.44 -6.21 9.94
N LEU A 179 -2.56 -5.27 10.88
CA LEU A 179 -3.78 -5.08 11.66
C LEU A 179 -4.96 -4.64 10.77
N GLY A 180 -4.74 -3.65 9.90
CA GLY A 180 -5.74 -3.16 8.96
C GLY A 180 -6.20 -4.27 8.01
N GLU A 181 -5.25 -5.00 7.42
CA GLU A 181 -5.52 -6.13 6.53
C GLU A 181 -6.37 -7.21 7.22
N ALA A 182 -5.96 -7.66 8.40
CA ALA A 182 -6.69 -8.68 9.16
C ALA A 182 -8.11 -8.22 9.52
N SER A 183 -8.26 -6.97 9.94
CA SER A 183 -9.56 -6.39 10.33
C SER A 183 -10.52 -6.30 9.15
N ILE A 184 -10.05 -5.80 8.01
CA ILE A 184 -10.85 -5.66 6.79
C ILE A 184 -11.26 -7.03 6.24
N LYS A 185 -10.31 -7.97 6.13
CA LYS A 185 -10.60 -9.33 5.65
C LYS A 185 -11.63 -10.04 6.52
N ARG A 186 -11.45 -9.99 7.85
CA ARG A 186 -12.38 -10.57 8.83
C ARG A 186 -13.78 -9.97 8.70
N ARG A 187 -13.88 -8.65 8.53
CA ARG A 187 -15.17 -7.97 8.35
C ARG A 187 -15.83 -8.35 7.03
N LYS A 188 -15.09 -8.33 5.91
CA LYS A 188 -15.60 -8.73 4.58
C LYS A 188 -16.12 -10.16 4.58
N GLN A 189 -15.34 -11.11 5.10
CA GLN A 189 -15.75 -12.51 5.21
C GLN A 189 -17.06 -12.68 6.00
N ARG A 190 -17.20 -11.97 7.13
CA ARG A 190 -18.43 -11.99 7.93
C ARG A 190 -19.64 -11.43 7.15
N LEU A 191 -19.46 -10.35 6.39
CA LEU A 191 -20.52 -9.77 5.56
C LEU A 191 -20.93 -10.72 4.42
N LEU A 192 -19.97 -11.31 3.72
CA LEU A 192 -20.22 -12.29 2.64
C LEU A 192 -20.93 -13.54 3.17
N ALA A 193 -20.49 -14.08 4.31
CA ALA A 193 -21.15 -15.22 4.95
C ALA A 193 -22.59 -14.89 5.40
N ASN A 194 -22.84 -13.67 5.87
CA ASN A 194 -24.20 -13.22 6.19
C ASN A 194 -25.07 -13.11 4.93
N GLN A 195 -24.54 -12.55 3.84
CA GLN A 195 -25.25 -12.46 2.56
C GLN A 195 -25.54 -13.83 1.97
N GLY A 196 -24.58 -14.76 1.99
CA GLY A 196 -24.78 -16.14 1.52
C GLY A 196 -25.89 -16.87 2.29
N ARG A 197 -25.98 -16.66 3.62
CA ARG A 197 -27.08 -17.19 4.43
C ARG A 197 -28.44 -16.61 4.05
N VAL A 198 -28.51 -15.32 3.74
CA VAL A 198 -29.78 -14.68 3.31
C VAL A 198 -30.16 -15.11 1.89
N ALA A 199 -29.20 -15.23 0.97
CA ALA A 199 -29.45 -15.73 -0.39
C ALA A 199 -29.99 -17.18 -0.37
N ALA A 200 -29.48 -18.02 0.54
CA ALA A 200 -29.96 -19.39 0.74
C ALA A 200 -31.42 -19.48 1.22
N LEU A 201 -31.99 -18.39 1.76
CA LEU A 201 -33.41 -18.37 2.15
C LEU A 201 -34.35 -18.27 0.95
N GLY A 202 -33.86 -17.92 -0.25
CA GLY A 202 -34.70 -17.77 -1.45
C GLY A 202 -35.73 -16.63 -1.38
N ILE A 203 -35.65 -15.77 -0.37
CA ILE A 203 -36.55 -14.64 -0.15
C ILE A 203 -35.85 -13.36 -0.68
N PRO A 204 -36.48 -12.58 -1.57
CA PRO A 204 -35.89 -11.35 -2.09
C PRO A 204 -35.56 -10.37 -0.95
N LEU A 205 -34.32 -9.87 -0.93
CA LEU A 205 -33.86 -8.92 0.07
C LEU A 205 -34.71 -7.64 0.00
N LYS A 206 -35.28 -7.23 1.13
CA LYS A 206 -35.93 -5.92 1.25
C LYS A 206 -34.85 -4.85 1.12
N VAL A 207 -34.84 -4.13 0.00
CA VAL A 207 -33.99 -2.94 -0.20
C VAL A 207 -34.30 -1.97 0.94
N ARG A 208 -33.29 -1.61 1.75
CA ARG A 208 -33.48 -0.57 2.78
C ARG A 208 -33.67 0.78 2.06
N PRO A 209 -34.80 1.48 2.24
CA PRO A 209 -34.89 2.88 1.85
C PRO A 209 -34.03 3.69 2.83
N GLY A 210 -33.00 4.36 2.33
CA GLY A 210 -32.12 5.23 3.14
C GLY A 210 -30.65 4.83 3.18
N ALA A 211 -30.02 4.54 2.04
CA ALA A 211 -28.59 4.75 1.94
C ALA A 211 -28.34 6.26 2.19
N PRO A 212 -27.56 6.65 3.22
CA PRO A 212 -27.45 8.05 3.59
C PRO A 212 -26.79 8.84 2.46
N GLN A 213 -27.52 9.83 1.94
CA GLN A 213 -26.93 10.95 1.22
C GLN A 213 -25.97 11.67 2.18
N THR A 214 -24.71 11.77 1.76
CA THR A 214 -23.77 12.85 2.10
C THR A 214 -23.92 13.49 3.47
N TYR A 215 -23.09 13.06 4.44
CA TYR A 215 -22.86 13.85 5.64
C TYR A 215 -21.74 14.86 5.36
N ALA A 216 -22.12 16.10 5.08
CA ALA A 216 -21.23 17.25 5.20
C ALA A 216 -21.15 17.61 6.69
N ALA A 217 -20.01 17.36 7.32
CA ALA A 217 -19.71 17.88 8.66
C ALA A 217 -18.99 19.23 8.55
N PRO A 218 -19.29 20.22 9.41
CA PRO A 218 -18.71 21.56 9.32
C PRO A 218 -17.25 21.59 9.74
N ALA A 219 -16.54 22.56 9.16
CA ALA A 219 -15.11 22.79 9.29
C ALA A 219 -14.63 22.97 10.74
N ILE A 220 -13.63 22.17 11.13
CA ILE A 220 -12.55 22.59 12.02
C ILE A 220 -11.24 22.21 11.33
N ARG A 221 -10.47 23.23 10.93
CA ARG A 221 -9.16 23.05 10.30
C ARG A 221 -8.19 22.37 11.28
N LYS A 222 -7.86 21.11 11.05
CA LYS A 222 -6.64 20.44 11.55
C LYS A 222 -6.34 19.24 10.66
N ARG A 223 -5.15 19.26 10.03
CA ARG A 223 -4.48 18.28 9.14
C ARG A 223 -5.41 17.63 8.09
N VAL A 224 -5.01 17.62 6.83
CA VAL A 224 -5.79 16.98 5.76
C VAL A 224 -5.91 15.49 6.10
N ALA A 225 -7.03 15.11 6.73
CA ALA A 225 -7.31 13.71 6.96
C ALA A 225 -7.39 13.05 5.58
N PRO A 226 -6.76 11.87 5.39
CA PRO A 226 -6.88 11.16 4.13
C PRO A 226 -8.37 11.00 3.81
N VAL A 227 -8.72 11.19 2.54
CA VAL A 227 -10.10 11.04 2.09
C VAL A 227 -10.33 9.56 1.86
N LEU A 228 -11.41 9.00 2.42
CA LEU A 228 -11.80 7.63 2.12
C LEU A 228 -11.88 7.45 0.59
N PRO A 229 -11.31 6.37 0.02
CA PRO A 229 -11.40 6.11 -1.40
C PRO A 229 -12.87 6.15 -1.84
N LYS A 230 -13.13 6.76 -3.00
CA LYS A 230 -14.49 6.81 -3.58
C LYS A 230 -14.93 5.37 -3.82
N ALA A 231 -16.08 4.97 -3.31
CA ALA A 231 -16.61 3.63 -3.52
C ALA A 231 -17.68 3.61 -4.61
N SER A 232 -17.85 2.47 -5.28
CA SER A 232 -18.93 2.26 -6.24
C SER A 232 -20.30 2.32 -5.53
N GLU A 233 -21.23 3.13 -6.05
CA GLU A 233 -22.58 3.31 -5.48
C GLU A 233 -23.54 2.15 -5.79
N ALA A 234 -23.18 1.26 -6.71
CA ALA A 234 -24.00 0.12 -7.09
C ALA A 234 -24.16 -0.89 -5.92
N PRO A 235 -25.33 -1.54 -5.78
CA PRO A 235 -25.49 -2.64 -4.82
C PRO A 235 -24.52 -3.79 -5.14
N PHE A 236 -23.75 -4.24 -4.14
CA PHE A 236 -22.89 -5.41 -4.27
C PHE A 236 -23.74 -6.69 -4.49
N ALA A 237 -23.55 -7.34 -5.63
CA ALA A 237 -24.17 -8.63 -5.97
C ALA A 237 -23.07 -9.69 -6.18
N PRO A 238 -23.07 -10.80 -5.42
CA PRO A 238 -22.12 -11.89 -5.63
C PRO A 238 -22.46 -12.62 -6.94
N GLU A 239 -21.74 -12.31 -8.01
CA GLU A 239 -21.81 -13.02 -9.28
C GLU A 239 -20.65 -14.05 -9.39
N PRO A 240 -20.82 -15.15 -10.16
CA PRO A 240 -19.78 -16.17 -10.31
C PRO A 240 -18.51 -15.54 -10.90
N ALA A 241 -17.44 -15.51 -10.11
CA ALA A 241 -16.11 -15.11 -10.55
C ALA A 241 -15.21 -16.36 -10.57
N MET A 242 -14.33 -16.46 -11.57
CA MET A 242 -13.33 -17.53 -11.62
C MET A 242 -12.48 -17.51 -10.34
N SER A 243 -12.32 -18.68 -9.71
CA SER A 243 -11.45 -18.84 -8.55
C SER A 243 -9.98 -18.60 -8.94
N MET A 244 -9.15 -18.18 -7.97
CA MET A 244 -7.71 -18.02 -8.24
C MET A 244 -7.06 -19.36 -8.60
N GLU A 245 -7.53 -20.45 -8.00
CA GLU A 245 -7.05 -21.81 -8.28
C GLU A 245 -7.28 -22.22 -9.75
N HIS A 246 -8.49 -22.00 -10.29
CA HIS A 246 -8.77 -22.29 -11.70
C HIS A 246 -7.94 -21.39 -12.61
N TYR A 247 -7.77 -20.11 -12.26
CA TYR A 247 -6.94 -19.20 -13.04
C TYR A 247 -5.47 -19.64 -13.11
N GLU A 248 -4.87 -20.02 -11.98
CA GLU A 248 -3.49 -20.54 -11.98
C GLU A 248 -3.37 -21.85 -12.75
N HIS A 249 -4.41 -22.69 -12.72
CA HIS A 249 -4.43 -23.92 -13.52
C HIS A 249 -4.45 -23.60 -15.02
N VAL A 250 -5.26 -22.63 -15.47
CA VAL A 250 -5.24 -22.13 -16.86
C VAL A 250 -3.85 -21.65 -17.24
N LEU A 251 -3.24 -20.80 -16.40
CA LEU A 251 -1.88 -20.29 -16.65
C LEU A 251 -0.84 -21.41 -16.71
N THR A 252 -0.97 -22.44 -15.88
CA THR A 252 -0.08 -23.61 -15.88
C THR A 252 -0.21 -24.41 -17.18
N VAL A 253 -1.43 -24.66 -17.64
CA VAL A 253 -1.68 -25.35 -18.93
C VAL A 253 -1.07 -24.56 -20.09
N VAL A 254 -1.27 -23.24 -20.09
CA VAL A 254 -0.71 -22.32 -21.08
C VAL A 254 0.83 -22.30 -21.02
N GLN A 255 1.44 -22.26 -19.83
CA GLN A 255 2.90 -22.33 -19.66
C GLN A 255 3.47 -23.66 -20.13
N ASN A 256 2.83 -24.79 -19.83
CA ASN A 256 3.27 -26.11 -20.28
C ASN A 256 3.33 -26.22 -21.81
N MET A 257 2.54 -25.43 -22.54
CA MET A 257 2.59 -25.38 -24.00
C MET A 257 3.94 -24.88 -24.53
N THR A 258 4.67 -24.05 -23.77
CA THR A 258 6.03 -23.61 -24.11
C THR A 258 6.96 -24.80 -24.37
N GLN A 259 6.87 -25.85 -23.54
CA GLN A 259 7.69 -27.05 -23.70
C GLN A 259 7.37 -27.79 -25.01
N VAL A 260 6.12 -27.73 -25.47
CA VAL A 260 5.72 -28.31 -26.76
C VAL A 260 6.32 -27.50 -27.91
N MET A 261 6.36 -26.17 -27.78
CA MET A 261 6.95 -25.28 -28.77
C MET A 261 8.47 -25.47 -28.90
N GLU A 262 9.16 -25.67 -27.77
CA GLU A 262 10.58 -26.00 -27.74
C GLU A 262 10.91 -27.35 -28.40
N ARG A 263 10.00 -28.33 -28.30
CA ARG A 263 10.17 -29.66 -28.90
C ARG A 263 9.92 -29.68 -30.41
N SER A 264 9.21 -28.70 -30.96
CA SER A 264 8.93 -28.63 -32.42
C SER A 264 9.04 -27.21 -32.98
N PRO A 265 10.21 -26.55 -32.88
CA PRO A 265 10.36 -25.14 -33.22
C PRO A 265 9.99 -24.79 -34.66
N SER A 266 10.31 -25.68 -35.59
CA SER A 266 10.07 -25.49 -37.02
C SER A 266 8.58 -25.37 -37.37
N THR A 267 7.71 -26.05 -36.62
CA THR A 267 6.26 -26.02 -36.79
C THR A 267 5.67 -24.70 -36.33
N PHE A 268 6.14 -24.18 -35.19
CA PHE A 268 5.64 -22.93 -34.62
C PHE A 268 6.24 -21.68 -35.26
N ALA A 269 7.42 -21.78 -35.87
CA ALA A 269 8.09 -20.68 -36.58
C ALA A 269 7.22 -20.07 -37.69
N THR A 270 6.42 -20.89 -38.39
CA THR A 270 5.59 -20.50 -39.53
C THR A 270 4.16 -20.12 -39.15
N MET A 271 3.75 -20.33 -37.89
CA MET A 271 2.39 -20.04 -37.41
C MET A 271 2.18 -18.54 -37.15
N GLY A 272 0.98 -18.07 -37.48
CA GLY A 272 0.46 -16.75 -37.13
C GLY A 272 -0.28 -16.75 -35.79
N GLU A 273 -0.72 -15.57 -35.32
CA GLU A 273 -1.39 -15.41 -34.01
C GLU A 273 -2.66 -16.26 -33.89
N GLU A 274 -3.49 -16.29 -34.94
CA GLU A 274 -4.74 -17.07 -34.96
C GLU A 274 -4.49 -18.59 -34.84
N ALA A 275 -3.48 -19.10 -35.55
CA ALA A 275 -3.12 -20.52 -35.48
C ALA A 275 -2.53 -20.91 -34.12
N LEU A 276 -1.75 -20.01 -33.49
CA LEU A 276 -1.26 -20.20 -32.13
C LEU A 276 -2.41 -20.20 -31.13
N ARG A 277 -3.32 -19.23 -31.23
CA ARG A 277 -4.54 -19.15 -30.41
C ARG A 277 -5.35 -20.45 -30.50
N ASP A 278 -5.61 -20.95 -31.71
CA ASP A 278 -6.39 -22.18 -31.91
C ASP A 278 -5.70 -23.39 -31.28
N HIS A 279 -4.37 -23.45 -31.34
CA HIS A 279 -3.61 -24.49 -30.66
C HIS A 279 -3.72 -24.41 -29.13
N TYR A 280 -3.71 -23.20 -28.54
CA TYR A 280 -3.97 -23.01 -27.11
C TYR A 280 -5.40 -23.46 -26.74
N LEU A 281 -6.40 -23.11 -27.57
CA LEU A 281 -7.80 -23.48 -27.35
C LEU A 281 -8.00 -24.99 -27.33
N VAL A 282 -7.38 -25.74 -28.24
CA VAL A 282 -7.49 -27.21 -28.28
C VAL A 282 -6.97 -27.85 -27.00
N GLN A 283 -5.84 -27.37 -26.48
CA GLN A 283 -5.25 -27.91 -25.24
C GLN A 283 -6.08 -27.55 -24.01
N LEU A 284 -6.55 -26.30 -23.94
CA LEU A 284 -7.42 -25.85 -22.86
C LEU A 284 -8.74 -26.66 -22.86
N ASN A 285 -9.43 -26.78 -24.00
CA ASN A 285 -10.66 -27.57 -24.05
C ASN A 285 -10.40 -29.05 -23.76
N GLY A 286 -9.29 -29.64 -24.22
CA GLY A 286 -8.94 -31.04 -23.90
C GLY A 286 -8.77 -31.30 -22.39
N GLN A 287 -8.19 -30.35 -21.66
CA GLN A 287 -7.95 -30.49 -20.22
C GLN A 287 -9.20 -30.18 -19.39
N PHE A 288 -9.98 -29.18 -19.78
CA PHE A 288 -11.12 -28.69 -18.99
C PHE A 288 -12.45 -29.41 -19.35
N GLU A 289 -12.70 -29.78 -20.60
CA GLU A 289 -13.87 -30.62 -20.96
C GLU A 289 -13.74 -32.06 -20.43
N GLY A 290 -12.52 -32.60 -20.43
CA GLY A 290 -12.22 -33.94 -19.89
C GLY A 290 -12.38 -34.05 -18.36
N GLN A 291 -12.46 -32.93 -17.65
CA GLN A 291 -12.68 -32.85 -16.20
C GLN A 291 -14.15 -32.58 -15.81
N ALA A 292 -15.08 -32.57 -16.78
CA ALA A 292 -16.52 -32.36 -16.58
C ALA A 292 -16.89 -31.03 -15.89
N THR A 293 -16.11 -29.95 -16.10
CA THR A 293 -16.26 -28.71 -15.33
C THR A 293 -17.30 -27.71 -15.88
N GLY A 294 -17.95 -27.96 -17.01
CA GLY A 294 -18.94 -27.02 -17.60
C GLY A 294 -18.34 -25.67 -18.05
N GLU A 295 -17.01 -25.55 -18.01
CA GLU A 295 -16.24 -24.40 -18.48
C GLU A 295 -15.90 -24.59 -19.96
N THR A 296 -16.19 -23.61 -20.81
CA THR A 296 -15.92 -23.72 -22.26
C THR A 296 -15.05 -22.56 -22.75
N PHE A 297 -13.90 -22.88 -23.33
CA PHE A 297 -13.07 -21.88 -24.01
C PHE A 297 -13.53 -21.69 -25.45
N ASN A 298 -13.79 -20.43 -25.80
CA ASN A 298 -14.22 -20.02 -27.13
C ASN A 298 -13.27 -18.97 -27.69
N ALA A 299 -13.10 -18.96 -29.02
CA ALA A 299 -12.51 -17.82 -29.70
C ALA A 299 -13.49 -16.64 -29.67
N ALA A 300 -13.00 -15.44 -29.35
CA ALA A 300 -13.68 -14.19 -29.67
C ALA A 300 -12.73 -13.29 -30.45
N GLY A 301 -13.27 -12.56 -31.43
CA GLY A 301 -12.44 -11.78 -32.33
C GLY A 301 -11.42 -12.63 -33.09
N LYS A 302 -10.26 -12.03 -33.41
CA LYS A 302 -9.19 -12.69 -34.17
C LYS A 302 -8.14 -13.36 -33.28
N THR A 303 -7.87 -12.82 -32.09
CA THR A 303 -6.73 -13.21 -31.27
C THR A 303 -7.11 -13.61 -29.84
N ASP A 304 -8.40 -13.57 -29.50
CA ASP A 304 -8.84 -13.60 -28.11
C ASP A 304 -9.35 -15.00 -27.73
N ILE A 305 -8.99 -15.43 -26.53
CA ILE A 305 -9.40 -16.67 -25.87
C ILE A 305 -10.33 -16.27 -24.73
N LEU A 306 -11.62 -16.60 -24.83
CA LEU A 306 -12.58 -16.37 -23.76
C LEU A 306 -12.90 -17.66 -23.03
N LEU A 307 -12.88 -17.66 -21.71
CA LEU A 307 -13.53 -18.71 -20.92
C LEU A 307 -14.94 -18.26 -20.53
N ARG A 308 -15.91 -19.15 -20.73
CA ARG A 308 -17.27 -18.98 -20.19
C ARG A 308 -17.59 -19.99 -19.10
N ILE A 309 -18.19 -19.50 -18.03
CA ILE A 309 -18.74 -20.29 -16.90
C ILE A 309 -20.22 -19.91 -16.79
N ASP A 310 -21.12 -20.90 -16.84
CA ASP A 310 -22.59 -20.69 -16.80
C ASP A 310 -23.10 -19.65 -17.82
N GLY A 311 -22.48 -19.61 -19.01
CA GLY A 311 -22.83 -18.66 -20.08
C GLY A 311 -22.32 -17.23 -19.89
N LYS A 312 -21.54 -16.94 -18.84
CA LYS A 312 -20.92 -15.63 -18.57
C LYS A 312 -19.42 -15.68 -18.83
N ASN A 313 -18.83 -14.57 -19.30
CA ASN A 313 -17.39 -14.45 -19.46
C ASN A 313 -16.71 -14.45 -18.08
N ALA A 314 -15.66 -15.25 -17.92
CA ALA A 314 -14.94 -15.43 -16.66
C ALA A 314 -13.42 -15.19 -16.78
N PHE A 315 -12.89 -15.23 -18.01
CA PHE A 315 -11.48 -14.97 -18.32
C PHE A 315 -11.33 -14.49 -19.78
N ILE A 316 -10.40 -13.57 -19.99
CA ILE A 316 -10.00 -13.08 -21.31
C ILE A 316 -8.49 -13.26 -21.46
N GLY A 317 -8.08 -14.01 -22.48
CA GLY A 317 -6.69 -14.16 -22.90
C GLY A 317 -6.48 -13.48 -24.26
N GLU A 318 -5.53 -12.56 -24.36
CA GLU A 318 -5.19 -11.89 -25.63
C GLU A 318 -3.84 -12.42 -26.14
N CYS A 319 -3.82 -12.95 -27.37
CA CYS A 319 -2.60 -13.44 -28.02
C CYS A 319 -1.98 -12.36 -28.91
N LYS A 320 -0.71 -12.01 -28.70
CA LYS A 320 -0.04 -10.96 -29.49
C LYS A 320 1.43 -11.24 -29.78
N PHE A 321 1.89 -11.01 -31.01
CA PHE A 321 3.32 -10.94 -31.28
C PHE A 321 3.93 -9.66 -30.70
N TRP A 322 5.09 -9.81 -30.06
CA TRP A 322 5.86 -8.66 -29.60
C TRP A 322 6.33 -7.82 -30.80
N ARG A 323 5.89 -6.56 -30.85
CA ARG A 323 6.33 -5.56 -31.84
C ARG A 323 6.87 -4.27 -31.20
N GLY A 324 7.04 -4.29 -29.88
CA GLY A 324 7.51 -3.16 -29.07
C GLY A 324 6.45 -2.62 -28.11
N ALA A 325 6.90 -1.79 -27.16
CA ALA A 325 6.10 -1.25 -26.05
C ALA A 325 4.78 -0.58 -26.47
N LYS A 326 4.78 0.20 -27.56
CA LYS A 326 3.57 0.90 -28.02
C LYS A 326 2.43 -0.07 -28.40
N VAL A 327 2.75 -1.08 -29.20
CA VAL A 327 1.76 -2.11 -29.62
C VAL A 327 1.28 -2.90 -28.41
N TYR A 328 2.16 -3.11 -27.43
CA TYR A 328 1.82 -3.78 -26.18
C TYR A 328 0.87 -2.95 -25.31
N GLN A 329 1.08 -1.64 -25.18
CA GLN A 329 0.12 -0.76 -24.48
C GLN A 329 -1.25 -0.74 -25.15
N GLU A 330 -1.31 -0.64 -26.49
CA GLU A 330 -2.56 -0.77 -27.24
C GLU A 330 -3.25 -2.13 -27.00
N THR A 331 -2.48 -3.18 -26.69
CA THR A 331 -3.02 -4.50 -26.34
C THR A 331 -3.61 -4.52 -24.92
N ILE A 332 -3.02 -3.79 -23.97
CA ILE A 332 -3.63 -3.60 -22.63
C ILE A 332 -4.94 -2.83 -22.77
N ASP A 333 -4.97 -1.75 -23.56
CA ASP A 333 -6.20 -0.99 -23.83
C ASP A 333 -7.29 -1.87 -24.45
N GLN A 334 -6.93 -2.70 -25.44
CA GLN A 334 -7.84 -3.66 -26.07
C GLN A 334 -8.39 -4.67 -25.05
N LEU A 335 -7.51 -5.26 -24.23
CA LEU A 335 -7.88 -6.24 -23.20
C LEU A 335 -8.85 -5.63 -22.18
N LEU A 336 -8.56 -4.42 -21.70
CA LEU A 336 -9.41 -3.70 -20.75
C LEU A 336 -10.71 -3.21 -21.39
N GLY A 337 -10.69 -2.87 -22.68
CA GLY A 337 -11.89 -2.48 -23.44
C GLY A 337 -12.87 -3.63 -23.68
N TYR A 338 -12.36 -4.86 -23.85
CA TYR A 338 -13.19 -6.07 -23.94
C TYR A 338 -13.56 -6.64 -22.58
N SER A 339 -12.80 -6.33 -21.53
CA SER A 339 -13.15 -6.70 -20.17
C SER A 339 -14.52 -6.09 -19.87
N SER A 340 -15.51 -6.97 -19.70
CA SER A 340 -16.79 -6.53 -19.18
C SER A 340 -16.56 -6.01 -17.76
N TRP A 341 -17.43 -5.14 -17.28
CA TRP A 341 -17.36 -4.62 -15.90
C TRP A 341 -17.30 -5.73 -14.81
N ARG A 342 -17.53 -7.00 -15.18
CA ARG A 342 -17.56 -8.22 -14.34
C ARG A 342 -16.28 -9.03 -14.37
N ASP A 343 -15.39 -8.85 -15.36
CA ASP A 343 -14.19 -9.68 -15.49
C ASP A 343 -13.16 -9.30 -14.43
N THR A 344 -12.65 -10.29 -13.69
CA THR A 344 -11.66 -10.07 -12.61
C THR A 344 -10.27 -10.58 -12.95
N LYS A 345 -10.12 -11.34 -14.04
CA LYS A 345 -8.89 -12.02 -14.41
C LYS A 345 -8.71 -12.04 -15.93
N ALA A 346 -7.52 -11.67 -16.37
CA ALA A 346 -7.15 -11.66 -17.77
C ALA A 346 -5.70 -12.11 -17.95
N ALA A 347 -5.33 -12.50 -19.17
CA ALA A 347 -3.96 -12.77 -19.53
C ALA A 347 -3.59 -12.18 -20.89
N ILE A 348 -2.31 -11.85 -21.06
CA ILE A 348 -1.73 -11.50 -22.36
C ILE A 348 -0.64 -12.53 -22.65
N LEU A 349 -0.79 -13.25 -23.76
CA LEU A 349 0.19 -14.20 -24.27
C LEU A 349 1.02 -13.50 -25.33
N VAL A 350 2.23 -13.11 -24.95
CA VAL A 350 3.18 -12.39 -25.81
C VAL A 350 4.08 -13.40 -26.51
N PHE A 351 4.02 -13.45 -27.82
CA PHE A 351 4.90 -14.26 -28.65
C PHE A 351 6.12 -13.42 -29.07
N ASN A 352 7.28 -13.76 -28.53
CA ASN A 352 8.55 -13.11 -28.85
C ASN A 352 9.24 -13.85 -30.02
N LYS A 353 9.75 -13.09 -31.00
CA LYS A 353 10.55 -13.62 -32.12
C LYS A 353 11.85 -12.83 -32.21
N ASN A 354 12.98 -13.52 -32.10
CA ASN A 354 14.32 -12.99 -32.38
C ASN A 354 14.76 -11.80 -31.50
N ARG A 355 14.21 -11.62 -30.30
CA ARG A 355 14.68 -10.61 -29.33
C ARG A 355 15.05 -11.25 -28.01
N ASP A 356 15.97 -10.62 -27.29
CA ASP A 356 16.32 -11.00 -25.93
C ASP A 356 15.09 -10.96 -25.02
N THR A 357 14.62 -12.14 -24.62
CA THR A 357 13.42 -12.31 -23.78
C THR A 357 13.53 -11.54 -22.46
N SER A 358 14.74 -11.40 -21.90
CA SER A 358 14.96 -10.64 -20.66
C SER A 358 14.65 -9.16 -20.86
N LYS A 359 15.09 -8.59 -22.00
CA LYS A 359 14.78 -7.19 -22.36
C LYS A 359 13.29 -7.00 -22.64
N VAL A 360 12.66 -7.98 -23.30
CA VAL A 360 11.21 -7.93 -23.56
C VAL A 360 10.42 -7.95 -22.24
N LEU A 361 10.81 -8.78 -21.28
CA LEU A 361 10.18 -8.81 -19.95
C LEU A 361 10.36 -7.48 -19.20
N GLU A 362 11.55 -6.88 -19.26
CA GLU A 362 11.81 -5.56 -18.66
C GLU A 362 10.95 -4.47 -19.33
N GLU A 363 10.90 -4.43 -20.66
CA GLU A 363 10.07 -3.48 -21.43
C GLU A 363 8.57 -3.67 -21.12
N ILE A 364 8.09 -4.92 -20.99
CA ILE A 364 6.71 -5.22 -20.58
C ILE A 364 6.41 -4.67 -19.19
N LYS A 365 7.32 -4.88 -18.24
CA LYS A 365 7.16 -4.40 -16.87
C LYS A 365 7.07 -2.88 -16.82
N VAL A 366 8.03 -2.19 -17.42
CA VAL A 366 8.04 -0.73 -17.49
C VAL A 366 6.79 -0.19 -18.19
N SER A 367 6.39 -0.81 -19.30
CA SER A 367 5.21 -0.37 -20.08
C SER A 367 3.90 -0.58 -19.33
N SER A 368 3.79 -1.67 -18.54
CA SER A 368 2.62 -1.97 -17.72
C SER A 368 2.52 -1.04 -16.53
N GLU A 369 3.63 -0.79 -15.83
CA GLU A 369 3.66 0.11 -14.66
C GLU A 369 3.41 1.57 -15.04
N ALA A 370 3.71 1.95 -16.30
CA ALA A 370 3.40 3.28 -16.85
C ALA A 370 1.97 3.43 -17.38
N HIS A 371 1.17 2.36 -17.41
CA HIS A 371 -0.19 2.39 -17.96
C HIS A 371 -1.16 3.14 -17.04
N GLU A 372 -2.13 3.89 -17.59
CA GLU A 372 -3.04 4.71 -16.76
C GLU A 372 -3.88 3.87 -15.78
N ASN A 373 -4.27 2.67 -16.21
CA ASN A 373 -5.03 1.71 -15.41
C ASN A 373 -4.21 0.89 -14.41
N TYR A 374 -2.90 1.09 -14.32
CA TYR A 374 -2.05 0.31 -13.43
C TYR A 374 -2.27 0.69 -11.95
N LYS A 375 -2.32 -0.32 -11.09
CA LYS A 375 -2.36 -0.11 -9.62
C LYS A 375 -1.10 -0.61 -8.92
N ARG A 376 -0.68 -1.85 -9.16
CA ARG A 376 0.47 -2.47 -8.48
C ARG A 376 0.98 -3.72 -9.18
N THR A 377 2.24 -4.04 -8.93
CA THR A 377 2.91 -5.28 -9.36
C THR A 377 3.02 -6.25 -8.18
N PRO A 378 2.15 -7.28 -8.06
CA PRO A 378 2.30 -8.32 -7.05
C PRO A 378 3.55 -9.18 -7.29
N ASN A 379 4.11 -9.73 -6.21
CA ASN A 379 5.21 -10.69 -6.32
C ASN A 379 4.71 -12.01 -6.90
N TRP A 380 5.06 -12.29 -8.15
CA TRP A 380 4.71 -13.54 -8.84
C TRP A 380 5.98 -14.11 -9.46
N LYS A 381 6.53 -15.15 -8.82
CA LYS A 381 7.86 -15.71 -9.13
C LYS A 381 7.77 -16.68 -10.33
N HIS A 382 7.68 -16.12 -11.54
CA HIS A 382 7.81 -16.89 -12.78
C HIS A 382 8.85 -16.23 -13.69
N GLU A 383 9.71 -17.03 -14.31
CA GLU A 383 10.84 -16.55 -15.13
C GLU A 383 10.40 -16.00 -16.49
N THR A 384 9.24 -16.43 -16.98
CA THR A 384 8.73 -16.11 -18.33
C THR A 384 7.51 -15.20 -18.31
N GLY A 385 7.26 -14.49 -17.22
CA GLY A 385 6.09 -13.63 -17.13
C GLY A 385 6.08 -12.65 -15.96
N CYS A 386 5.08 -11.78 -15.99
CA CYS A 386 4.83 -10.78 -14.94
C CYS A 386 3.34 -10.74 -14.63
N ARG A 387 3.00 -10.36 -13.40
CA ARG A 387 1.61 -10.18 -12.99
C ARG A 387 1.41 -8.74 -12.52
N PHE A 388 0.29 -8.16 -12.92
CA PHE A 388 -0.10 -6.80 -12.61
C PHE A 388 -1.54 -6.78 -12.09
N ILE A 389 -1.82 -5.85 -11.19
CA ILE A 389 -3.18 -5.49 -10.83
C ILE A 389 -3.51 -4.19 -11.54
N MET A 390 -4.53 -4.26 -12.39
CA MET A 390 -5.08 -3.14 -13.14
C MET A 390 -6.41 -2.74 -12.53
N HIS A 391 -6.89 -1.52 -12.78
CA HIS A 391 -8.26 -1.14 -12.51
C HIS A 391 -9.08 -1.02 -13.79
N HIS A 392 -10.38 -1.31 -13.70
CA HIS A 392 -11.27 -1.15 -14.84
C HIS A 392 -11.35 0.33 -15.29
N PRO A 393 -11.38 0.64 -16.60
CA PRO A 393 -11.44 2.04 -17.09
C PRO A 393 -12.65 2.82 -16.55
N ALA A 394 -13.79 2.16 -16.38
CA ALA A 394 -15.02 2.78 -15.86
C ALA A 394 -15.13 2.88 -14.32
N ASP A 395 -14.31 2.14 -13.54
CA ASP A 395 -14.37 2.16 -12.07
C ASP A 395 -13.01 1.79 -11.48
N ALA A 396 -12.32 2.78 -10.91
CA ALA A 396 -10.99 2.61 -10.33
C ALA A 396 -10.96 1.65 -9.11
N ASN A 397 -12.10 1.36 -8.48
CA ASN A 397 -12.16 0.41 -7.36
C ASN A 397 -12.21 -1.05 -7.81
N ARG A 398 -12.57 -1.29 -9.08
CA ARG A 398 -12.65 -2.64 -9.62
C ARG A 398 -11.29 -3.06 -10.10
N GLU A 399 -10.70 -3.99 -9.38
CA GLU A 399 -9.40 -4.54 -9.70
C GLU A 399 -9.52 -5.79 -10.59
N LEU A 400 -8.62 -5.86 -11.57
CA LEU A 400 -8.44 -6.99 -12.47
C LEU A 400 -7.01 -7.50 -12.34
N THR A 401 -6.85 -8.81 -12.14
CA THR A 401 -5.54 -9.45 -12.23
C THR A 401 -5.21 -9.71 -13.70
N MET A 402 -4.17 -9.04 -14.20
CA MET A 402 -3.63 -9.26 -15.54
C MET A 402 -2.29 -10.00 -15.43
N THR A 403 -2.21 -11.19 -16.04
CA THR A 403 -0.95 -11.95 -16.13
C THR A 403 -0.41 -11.90 -17.54
N VAL A 404 0.85 -11.51 -17.69
CA VAL A 404 1.53 -11.43 -18.98
C VAL A 404 2.54 -12.56 -19.05
N LEU A 405 2.41 -13.42 -20.05
CA LEU A 405 3.31 -14.55 -20.30
C LEU A 405 4.05 -14.31 -21.61
N VAL A 406 5.36 -14.49 -21.61
CA VAL A 406 6.21 -14.33 -22.79
C VAL A 406 6.69 -15.71 -23.25
N PHE A 407 6.43 -16.02 -24.51
CA PHE A 407 6.83 -17.27 -25.16
C PHE A 407 7.83 -16.95 -26.26
N ASP A 408 9.02 -17.52 -26.18
CA ASP A 408 10.01 -17.39 -27.24
C ASP A 408 9.71 -18.39 -28.36
N ILE A 409 9.56 -17.91 -29.59
CA ILE A 409 9.28 -18.72 -30.77
C ILE A 409 10.55 -18.75 -31.64
N PRO A 410 11.24 -19.90 -31.73
CA PRO A 410 12.48 -19.98 -32.50
C PRO A 410 12.20 -19.84 -33.99
N GLN A 411 13.05 -19.12 -34.73
CA GLN A 411 12.99 -19.10 -36.19
C GLN A 411 13.98 -20.08 -36.81
N ILE A 412 13.56 -20.72 -37.91
CA ILE A 412 14.48 -21.46 -38.78
C ILE A 412 15.35 -20.43 -39.51
N GLU A 413 16.66 -20.41 -39.24
CA GLU A 413 17.62 -19.64 -40.04
C GLU A 413 17.45 -20.02 -41.53
N LYS A 414 17.07 -19.04 -42.36
CA LYS A 414 17.15 -19.21 -43.81
C LYS A 414 18.62 -19.36 -44.18
N LYS A 415 19.12 -20.60 -44.33
CA LYS A 415 20.38 -20.87 -45.01
C LYS A 415 20.32 -20.23 -46.40
N ILE A 416 21.00 -19.10 -46.56
CA ILE A 416 21.19 -18.43 -47.84
C ILE A 416 21.80 -19.46 -48.81
N LYS A 417 21.10 -19.73 -49.92
CA LYS A 417 21.60 -20.56 -51.02
C LYS A 417 22.80 -19.87 -51.68
N SER A 418 24.01 -20.04 -51.13
CA SER A 418 25.29 -19.72 -51.79
C SER A 418 25.94 -20.98 -52.39
N ARG A 419 25.16 -21.79 -53.12
CA ARG A 419 25.68 -22.91 -53.92
C ARG A 419 25.14 -22.89 -55.35
N LYS A 420 25.39 -21.80 -56.08
CA LYS A 420 25.40 -21.77 -57.56
C LYS A 420 26.36 -20.67 -58.05
N ALA A 421 27.64 -20.76 -57.70
CA ALA A 421 28.69 -19.96 -58.33
C ALA A 421 30.08 -20.65 -58.36
N SER A 422 30.12 -21.98 -58.26
CA SER A 422 31.40 -22.73 -58.20
C SER A 422 31.50 -23.88 -59.21
N ILE A 423 30.56 -24.00 -60.16
CA ILE A 423 30.59 -25.02 -61.24
C ILE A 423 30.35 -24.36 -62.60
N LYS A 424 30.98 -23.22 -62.87
CA LYS A 424 31.01 -22.62 -64.22
C LYS A 424 32.32 -21.87 -64.54
N LYS A 425 33.43 -22.30 -63.93
CA LYS A 425 34.80 -21.85 -64.25
C LYS A 425 35.76 -23.00 -64.57
N SER A 426 35.23 -24.12 -65.05
CA SER A 426 36.02 -25.30 -65.43
C SER A 426 35.68 -25.85 -66.82
N VAL A 427 34.94 -25.10 -67.64
CA VAL A 427 34.74 -25.41 -69.07
C VAL A 427 34.59 -24.07 -69.81
N GLU A 428 35.38 -23.92 -70.87
CA GLU A 428 35.49 -22.79 -71.81
C GLU A 428 36.49 -21.65 -71.49
N LYS A 429 37.68 -21.85 -72.07
CA LYS A 429 38.62 -20.91 -72.71
C LYS A 429 39.42 -19.93 -71.85
#